data_AF-A0A5J5EHT9-F1
#
_entry.id   AF-A0A5J5EHT9-F1
#
_cell.length_a   1.000
_cell.length_b   1.000
_cell.length_c   1.000
_cell.angle_alpha   90.00
_cell.angle_beta   90.00
_cell.angle_gamma   90.00
#
_symmetry.space_group_name_H-M   'P 1'
#
loop_
_entity.id
_entity.type
_entity.pdbx_description
1 polymer ?
#
loop_
_entity_poly.entity_id
_entity_poly.type
_entity_poly.pdbx_seq_one_letter_code
_entity_poly.pdbx_strand_id
1 'polypeptide(L)'
;MTTSPPPGQGLLIDLDLAIRRDRLSATGASHCTGTQDFMAPGLMCGNPHSFLHNLQSSFYVLLWIATYYTMPPGDGSPSELWTFNSEVDTIFDSCNDVSRNFTHVAMVKASFVQNQFVSEKRCLAVLHGDMRAALGPLLSAWRDVLYPPGYCVEYAHASPDEEAGLW
;
A
#
# COMPACT_ATOMS: atom_id res chain seq x y z
N MET A 1 25.81 -9.03 19.15
CA MET A 1 25.72 -7.57 18.87
C MET A 1 25.36 -7.41 17.41
N THR A 2 24.09 -7.17 17.12
CA THR A 2 23.64 -6.81 15.76
C THR A 2 23.75 -5.29 15.64
N THR A 3 24.71 -4.82 14.85
CA THR A 3 24.84 -3.40 14.52
C THR A 3 23.61 -2.97 13.73
N SER A 4 23.06 -1.81 14.05
CA SER A 4 21.97 -1.20 13.26
C SER A 4 22.40 -1.07 11.80
N PRO A 5 21.46 -1.23 10.85
CA PRO A 5 21.75 -0.99 9.44
C PRO A 5 22.33 0.42 9.23
N PRO A 6 23.27 0.60 8.29
CA PRO A 6 23.71 1.91 7.81
C PRO A 6 22.52 2.84 7.49
N PRO A 7 22.70 4.17 7.60
CA PRO A 7 21.70 5.14 7.18
C PRO A 7 21.22 4.84 5.74
N GLY A 8 19.90 4.81 5.54
CA GLY A 8 19.29 4.49 4.25
C GLY A 8 19.11 2.99 3.95
N GLN A 9 19.39 2.10 4.90
CA GLN A 9 19.06 0.67 4.75
C GLN A 9 17.81 0.30 5.54
N GLY A 10 16.85 -0.33 4.86
CA GLY A 10 15.66 -0.93 5.47
C GLY A 10 15.79 -2.45 5.51
N LEU A 11 15.14 -3.09 6.49
CA LEU A 11 15.02 -4.54 6.60
C LEU A 11 13.53 -4.90 6.64
N LEU A 12 13.11 -5.84 5.81
CA LEU A 12 11.77 -6.43 5.94
C LEU A 12 11.77 -7.35 7.17
N ILE A 13 10.87 -7.07 8.10
CA ILE A 13 10.71 -7.78 9.37
C ILE A 13 9.30 -8.36 9.49
N ASP A 14 9.04 -9.07 10.58
CA ASP A 14 7.71 -9.60 10.94
C ASP A 14 7.10 -10.51 9.84
N LEU A 15 7.79 -11.62 9.58
CA LEU A 15 7.38 -12.65 8.63
C LEU A 15 6.62 -13.80 9.29
N ASP A 16 6.11 -13.61 10.51
CA ASP A 16 5.48 -14.66 11.33
C ASP A 16 4.17 -15.18 10.72
N LEU A 17 3.51 -14.35 9.89
CA LEU A 17 2.30 -14.70 9.14
C LEU A 17 2.59 -15.10 7.68
N ALA A 18 3.86 -15.11 7.25
CA ALA A 18 4.22 -15.49 5.90
C ALA A 18 3.90 -16.98 5.63
N ILE A 19 3.28 -17.26 4.48
CA ILE A 19 2.97 -18.62 4.06
C ILE A 19 4.02 -19.15 3.08
N ARG A 20 4.28 -20.46 3.17
CA ARG A 20 5.10 -21.15 2.15
C ARG A 20 4.32 -21.30 0.85
N ARG A 21 5.04 -21.27 -0.28
CA ARG A 21 4.48 -21.38 -1.63
C ARG A 21 3.73 -22.67 -1.91
N ASP A 22 4.21 -23.79 -1.36
CA ASP A 22 3.66 -25.14 -1.55
C ASP A 22 2.42 -25.41 -0.70
N ARG A 23 1.93 -24.40 0.02
CA ARG A 23 0.75 -24.53 0.86
C ARG A 23 -0.51 -24.44 0.01
N LEU A 24 -1.25 -25.55 -0.07
CA LEU A 24 -2.45 -25.71 -0.90
C LEU A 24 -3.71 -24.97 -0.41
N SER A 25 -3.67 -24.34 0.77
CA SER A 25 -4.82 -23.65 1.34
C SER A 25 -4.42 -22.55 2.34
N ALA A 26 -5.18 -21.45 2.34
CA ALA A 26 -5.05 -20.39 3.33
C ALA A 26 -5.26 -20.93 4.76
N THR A 27 -4.67 -20.29 5.76
CA THR A 27 -5.17 -20.45 7.14
C THR A 27 -6.65 -20.07 7.13
N GLY A 28 -7.53 -20.88 7.73
CA GLY A 28 -8.96 -20.59 7.85
C GLY A 28 -9.31 -19.39 8.72
N ALA A 29 -8.43 -18.38 8.78
CA ALA A 29 -8.71 -17.08 9.38
C ALA A 29 -9.82 -16.43 8.54
N SER A 30 -11.03 -16.41 9.10
CA SER A 30 -12.23 -15.84 8.49
C SER A 30 -12.23 -14.31 8.43
N HIS A 31 -11.22 -13.67 9.02
CA HIS A 31 -11.09 -12.22 9.14
C HIS A 31 -9.79 -11.77 8.47
N CYS A 32 -9.88 -10.76 7.59
CA CYS A 32 -8.71 -10.03 7.09
C CYS A 32 -7.95 -9.44 8.29
N THR A 33 -6.87 -10.08 8.70
CA THR A 33 -5.90 -9.55 9.66
C THR A 33 -4.90 -8.69 8.91
N GLY A 34 -4.98 -7.37 9.07
CA GLY A 34 -4.04 -6.42 8.47
C GLY A 34 -4.42 -4.97 8.78
N THR A 35 -3.47 -4.05 8.63
CA THR A 35 -3.70 -2.60 8.75
C THR A 35 -4.36 -2.08 7.48
N GLN A 36 -5.54 -1.47 7.58
CA GLN A 36 -6.37 -1.04 6.43
C GLN A 36 -5.62 -0.09 5.48
N ASP A 37 -4.75 0.76 6.03
CA ASP A 37 -3.86 1.65 5.30
C ASP A 37 -3.03 0.92 4.24
N PHE A 38 -2.58 -0.28 4.55
CA PHE A 38 -1.64 -1.03 3.70
C PHE A 38 -2.28 -2.22 2.99
N MET A 39 -3.50 -2.62 3.36
CA MET A 39 -4.15 -3.74 2.68
C MET A 39 -4.52 -3.38 1.24
N ALA A 40 -4.24 -4.30 0.32
CA ALA A 40 -4.65 -4.22 -1.06
C ALA A 40 -6.19 -4.24 -1.21
N PRO A 41 -6.79 -3.46 -2.14
CA PRO A 41 -8.24 -3.43 -2.32
C PRO A 41 -8.86 -4.80 -2.60
N GLY A 42 -8.24 -5.62 -3.47
CA GLY A 42 -8.77 -6.95 -3.80
C GLY A 42 -8.84 -7.87 -2.58
N LEU A 43 -7.82 -7.81 -1.71
CA LEU A 43 -7.78 -8.57 -0.46
C LEU A 43 -8.92 -8.17 0.49
N MET A 44 -9.20 -6.86 0.60
CA MET A 44 -10.32 -6.33 1.39
C MET A 44 -11.70 -6.76 0.86
N CYS A 45 -11.82 -7.08 -0.43
CA CYS A 45 -13.02 -7.65 -1.05
C CYS A 45 -13.12 -9.17 -0.95
N GLY A 46 -12.17 -9.83 -0.28
CA GLY A 46 -12.16 -11.27 -0.08
C GLY A 46 -11.50 -12.07 -1.20
N ASN A 47 -10.77 -11.42 -2.12
CA ASN A 47 -9.98 -12.15 -3.10
C ASN A 47 -8.92 -12.99 -2.39
N PRO A 48 -8.59 -14.19 -2.92
CA PRO A 48 -7.48 -14.98 -2.40
C PRO A 48 -6.19 -14.16 -2.37
N HIS A 49 -5.44 -14.26 -1.27
CA HIS A 49 -4.16 -13.59 -1.15
C HIS A 49 -3.21 -14.05 -2.25
N SER A 50 -2.47 -13.12 -2.83
CA SER A 50 -1.62 -13.34 -4.00
C SER A 50 -0.31 -12.57 -3.82
N PHE A 51 0.72 -12.88 -4.60
CA PHE A 51 1.95 -12.08 -4.53
C PHE A 51 1.69 -10.63 -4.98
N LEU A 52 0.82 -10.42 -5.97
CA LEU A 52 0.43 -9.07 -6.39
C LEU A 52 -0.12 -8.24 -5.23
N HIS A 53 -0.90 -8.85 -4.33
CA HIS A 53 -1.39 -8.16 -3.13
C HIS A 53 -0.24 -7.71 -2.22
N ASN A 54 0.87 -8.44 -2.13
CA ASN A 54 2.05 -8.00 -1.35
C ASN A 54 2.73 -6.78 -2.00
N LEU A 55 2.81 -6.73 -3.34
CA LEU A 55 3.32 -5.55 -4.04
C LEU A 55 2.40 -4.34 -3.90
N GLN A 56 1.09 -4.55 -3.99
CA GLN A 56 0.08 -3.52 -3.74
C GLN A 56 0.18 -2.97 -2.31
N SER A 57 0.39 -3.84 -1.31
CA SER A 57 0.65 -3.40 0.06
C SER A 57 1.94 -2.60 0.17
N SER A 58 3.01 -3.03 -0.50
CA SER A 58 4.29 -2.31 -0.54
C SER A 58 4.15 -0.91 -1.17
N PHE A 59 3.32 -0.79 -2.21
CA PHE A 59 2.97 0.49 -2.82
C PHE A 59 2.32 1.44 -1.80
N TYR A 60 1.35 0.97 -1.02
CA TYR A 60 0.72 1.80 0.00
C TYR A 60 1.67 2.19 1.13
N VAL A 61 2.61 1.33 1.51
CA VAL A 61 3.66 1.69 2.48
C VAL A 61 4.53 2.82 1.94
N LEU A 62 4.99 2.73 0.69
CA LEU A 62 5.78 3.80 0.06
C LEU A 62 5.00 5.11 -0.04
N LEU A 63 3.72 5.04 -0.41
CA LEU A 63 2.84 6.20 -0.48
C LEU A 63 2.61 6.82 0.90
N TRP A 64 2.46 6.00 1.94
CA TRP A 64 2.26 6.47 3.32
C TRP A 64 3.51 7.16 3.85
N ILE A 65 4.69 6.58 3.63
CA ILE A 65 5.97 7.20 3.99
C ILE A 65 6.11 8.54 3.26
N ALA A 66 5.87 8.57 1.94
CA ALA A 66 5.98 9.81 1.17
C ALA A 66 4.99 10.90 1.61
N THR A 67 3.82 10.50 2.12
CA THR A 67 2.76 11.42 2.58
C THR A 67 3.07 12.00 3.95
N TYR A 68 3.52 11.17 4.90
CA TYR A 68 3.58 11.56 6.32
C TYR A 68 4.98 11.74 6.89
N TYR A 69 6.02 11.24 6.21
CA TYR A 69 7.39 11.43 6.65
C TYR A 69 7.99 12.64 5.97
N THR A 70 8.52 13.55 6.79
CA THR A 70 9.45 14.57 6.34
C THR A 70 10.81 14.31 6.99
N MET A 71 11.87 14.70 6.30
CA MET A 71 13.19 14.76 6.91
C MET A 71 13.44 16.23 7.26
N PRO A 72 13.38 16.62 8.54
CA PRO A 72 13.73 17.99 8.92
C PRO A 72 15.16 18.32 8.44
N PRO A 73 15.44 19.56 8.00
CA PRO A 73 16.82 19.98 7.75
C PRO A 73 17.61 19.87 9.07
N GLY A 74 18.49 18.89 9.20
CA GLY A 74 19.15 18.60 10.48
C GLY A 74 20.01 17.33 10.52
N ASP A 75 20.41 16.96 11.73
CA ASP A 75 21.41 15.94 12.11
C ASP A 75 20.96 14.47 11.98
N GLY A 76 19.82 14.21 11.35
CA GLY A 76 19.24 12.87 11.26
C GLY A 76 18.47 12.44 12.51
N SER A 77 17.99 13.38 13.32
CA SER A 77 17.00 13.13 14.37
C SER A 77 15.72 12.49 13.81
N PRO A 78 14.99 11.70 14.62
CA PRO A 78 13.83 10.92 14.16
C PRO A 78 12.82 11.82 13.44
N SER A 79 12.40 11.39 12.24
CA SER A 79 11.33 12.03 11.49
C SER A 79 10.10 12.20 12.38
N GLU A 80 9.59 13.42 12.48
CA GLU A 80 8.28 13.65 13.07
C GLU A 80 7.21 13.15 12.08
N LEU A 81 6.25 12.35 12.58
CA LEU A 81 5.02 12.07 11.87
C LEU A 81 4.28 13.39 11.72
N TRP A 82 4.19 13.89 10.49
CA TRP A 82 3.51 15.14 10.28
C TRP A 82 1.99 14.93 10.33
N THR A 83 1.33 15.60 11.28
CA THR A 83 -0.14 15.67 11.30
C THR A 83 -0.57 16.70 10.26
N PHE A 84 -0.92 16.22 9.08
CA PHE A 84 -1.37 17.06 7.99
C PHE A 84 -2.74 17.66 8.33
N ASN A 85 -2.80 18.99 8.49
CA ASN A 85 -4.07 19.71 8.65
C ASN A 85 -4.53 20.20 7.28
N SER A 86 -4.92 19.25 6.43
CA SER A 86 -5.28 19.47 5.03
C SER A 86 -6.80 19.48 4.84
N GLU A 87 -7.30 20.41 4.03
CA GLU A 87 -8.69 20.41 3.54
C GLU A 87 -8.96 19.26 2.53
N VAL A 88 -7.91 18.54 2.14
CA VAL A 88 -7.93 17.48 1.13
C VAL A 88 -7.73 16.14 1.82
N ASP A 89 -8.77 15.31 1.82
CA ASP A 89 -8.68 13.91 2.26
C ASP A 89 -7.69 13.14 1.39
N THR A 90 -6.79 12.42 2.05
CA THR A 90 -5.86 11.45 1.46
C THR A 90 -6.52 10.07 1.36
N ILE A 91 -5.83 9.15 0.70
CA ILE A 91 -6.27 7.74 0.66
C ILE A 91 -6.30 7.09 2.05
N PHE A 92 -5.47 7.54 2.99
CA PHE A 92 -5.36 6.96 4.33
C PHE A 92 -6.44 7.48 5.27
N ASP A 93 -6.94 8.70 5.04
CA ASP A 93 -8.10 9.21 5.79
C ASP A 93 -9.34 8.34 5.58
N SER A 94 -9.50 7.79 4.36
CA SER A 94 -10.56 6.83 4.06
C SER A 94 -10.45 5.50 4.81
N CYS A 95 -9.26 5.18 5.34
CA CYS A 95 -9.01 3.96 6.11
C CYS A 95 -9.35 4.14 7.60
N ASN A 96 -9.62 5.37 8.08
CA ASN A 96 -9.99 5.64 9.47
C ASN A 96 -11.48 5.37 9.79
N ASP A 97 -12.22 4.72 8.88
CA ASP A 97 -13.64 4.42 9.05
C ASP A 97 -13.90 3.43 10.19
N VAL A 98 -14.54 3.92 11.25
CA VAL A 98 -14.94 3.16 12.45
C VAL A 98 -15.87 1.99 12.11
N SER A 99 -16.62 2.08 11.01
CA SER A 99 -17.52 1.01 10.55
C SER A 99 -16.78 -0.27 10.15
N ARG A 100 -15.48 -0.17 9.83
CA ARG A 100 -14.65 -1.25 9.26
C ARG A 100 -15.29 -1.92 8.05
N ASN A 101 -16.07 -1.19 7.25
CA ASN A 101 -16.62 -1.71 5.99
C ASN A 101 -15.48 -1.85 4.96
N PHE A 102 -14.83 -3.00 4.95
CA PHE A 102 -13.68 -3.29 4.09
C PHE A 102 -14.00 -3.13 2.61
N THR A 103 -15.20 -3.52 2.16
CA THR A 103 -15.62 -3.34 0.77
C THR A 103 -15.71 -1.86 0.39
N HIS A 104 -16.24 -1.02 1.27
CA HIS A 104 -16.28 0.43 1.04
C HIS A 104 -14.88 1.02 0.95
N VAL A 105 -14.00 0.70 1.90
CA VAL A 105 -12.60 1.16 1.89
C VAL A 105 -11.88 0.68 0.63
N ALA A 106 -12.10 -0.57 0.21
CA ALA A 106 -11.52 -1.14 -1.00
C ALA A 106 -11.92 -0.35 -2.27
N MET A 107 -13.21 -0.05 -2.42
CA MET A 107 -13.71 0.74 -3.55
C MET A 107 -13.12 2.15 -3.56
N VAL A 108 -13.04 2.80 -2.40
CA VAL A 108 -12.43 4.13 -2.29
C VAL A 108 -10.95 4.05 -2.67
N LYS A 109 -10.17 3.14 -2.08
CA LYS A 109 -8.75 2.96 -2.44
C LYS A 109 -8.55 2.67 -3.93
N ALA A 110 -9.38 1.82 -4.52
CA ALA A 110 -9.34 1.53 -5.96
C ALA A 110 -9.56 2.80 -6.80
N SER A 111 -10.52 3.65 -6.42
CA SER A 111 -10.79 4.91 -7.14
C SER A 111 -9.59 5.87 -7.12
N PHE A 112 -8.81 5.89 -6.04
CA PHE A 112 -7.62 6.72 -5.93
C PHE A 112 -6.48 6.28 -6.85
N VAL A 113 -6.37 4.99 -7.14
CA VAL A 113 -5.26 4.44 -7.94
C VAL A 113 -5.65 4.19 -9.40
N GLN A 114 -6.90 3.89 -9.71
CA GLN A 114 -7.38 3.67 -11.08
C GLN A 114 -7.61 4.97 -11.84
N ASN A 115 -8.04 6.04 -11.16
CA ASN A 115 -8.30 7.31 -11.81
C ASN A 115 -7.05 8.19 -11.76
N GLN A 116 -6.43 8.42 -12.91
CA GLN A 116 -5.20 9.22 -13.01
C GLN A 116 -5.35 10.63 -12.42
N PHE A 117 -6.50 11.28 -12.63
CA PHE A 117 -6.75 12.61 -12.08
C PHE A 117 -6.85 12.58 -10.55
N VAL A 118 -7.56 11.60 -9.99
CA VAL A 118 -7.66 11.43 -8.53
C VAL A 118 -6.30 11.09 -7.94
N SER A 119 -5.56 10.16 -8.55
CA SER A 119 -4.20 9.79 -8.15
C SER A 119 -3.28 11.01 -8.10
N GLU A 120 -3.28 11.83 -9.16
CA GLU A 120 -2.47 13.06 -9.19
C GLU A 120 -2.87 14.03 -8.09
N LYS A 121 -4.18 14.30 -7.92
CA LYS A 121 -4.68 15.34 -7.02
C LYS A 121 -4.70 14.95 -5.54
N ARG A 122 -4.92 13.67 -5.25
CA ARG A 122 -5.17 13.17 -3.89
C ARG A 122 -4.05 12.27 -3.35
N CYS A 123 -3.15 11.79 -4.21
CA CYS A 123 -1.95 11.06 -3.78
C CYS A 123 -0.66 11.85 -4.03
N LEU A 124 -0.45 12.38 -5.24
CA LEU A 124 0.84 13.00 -5.58
C LEU A 124 0.93 14.48 -5.22
N ALA A 125 -0.16 15.23 -5.40
CA ALA A 125 -0.19 16.66 -5.08
C ALA A 125 -0.19 16.95 -3.57
N VAL A 126 -0.48 15.95 -2.73
CA VAL A 126 -0.44 16.07 -1.26
C VAL A 126 0.96 15.84 -0.70
N LEU A 127 1.88 15.28 -1.49
CA LEU A 127 3.26 15.05 -1.07
C LEU A 127 4.01 16.38 -0.95
N HIS A 128 4.93 16.46 0.02
CA HIS A 128 5.86 17.58 0.09
C HIS A 128 6.72 17.67 -1.19
N GLY A 129 7.19 18.87 -1.54
CA GLY A 129 7.81 19.13 -2.85
C GLY A 129 9.02 18.24 -3.15
N ASP A 130 9.86 17.97 -2.15
CA ASP A 130 11.03 17.09 -2.26
C ASP A 130 10.62 15.61 -2.43
N MET A 131 9.68 15.11 -1.62
CA MET A 131 9.13 13.75 -1.72
C MET A 131 8.42 13.55 -3.05
N ARG A 132 7.66 14.54 -3.52
CA ARG A 132 7.01 14.50 -4.83
C ARG A 132 8.04 14.42 -5.96
N ALA A 133 9.11 15.22 -5.88
CA ALA A 133 10.17 15.19 -6.87
C ALA A 133 10.94 13.86 -6.88
N ALA A 134 11.24 13.31 -5.70
CA ALA A 134 12.02 12.08 -5.56
C ALA A 134 11.20 10.80 -5.85
N LEU A 135 9.98 10.71 -5.32
CA LEU A 135 9.17 9.49 -5.33
C LEU A 135 7.98 9.55 -6.28
N GLY A 136 7.54 10.74 -6.72
CA GLY A 136 6.37 10.89 -7.60
C GLY A 136 6.43 10.05 -8.89
N PRO A 137 7.54 10.06 -9.65
CA PRO A 137 7.68 9.22 -10.84
C PRO A 137 7.61 7.73 -10.52
N LEU A 138 8.24 7.29 -9.42
CA LEU A 138 8.23 5.89 -8.97
C LEU A 138 6.83 5.44 -8.58
N LEU A 139 6.13 6.24 -7.76
CA LEU A 139 4.76 5.97 -7.32
C LEU A 139 3.80 5.91 -8.51
N SER A 140 3.97 6.78 -9.50
CA SER A 140 3.16 6.75 -10.73
C SER A 140 3.40 5.47 -11.52
N ALA A 141 4.66 5.09 -11.73
CA ALA A 141 5.02 3.87 -12.46
C ALA A 141 4.50 2.61 -11.75
N TRP A 142 4.64 2.55 -10.42
CA TRP A 142 4.11 1.43 -9.62
C TRP A 142 2.59 1.36 -9.69
N ARG A 143 1.89 2.49 -9.59
CA ARG A 143 0.43 2.54 -9.76
C ARG A 143 0.02 1.93 -11.10
N ASP A 144 0.65 2.34 -12.20
CA ASP A 144 0.27 1.91 -13.55
C ASP A 144 0.50 0.41 -13.78
N VAL A 145 1.55 -0.16 -13.15
CA VAL A 145 1.84 -1.60 -13.20
C VAL A 145 0.88 -2.40 -12.31
N LEU A 146 0.60 -1.91 -11.10
CA LEU A 146 -0.19 -2.63 -10.10
C LEU A 146 -1.71 -2.49 -10.29
N TYR A 147 -2.14 -1.42 -10.97
CA TYR A 147 -3.53 -1.08 -11.23
C TYR A 147 -3.71 -0.65 -12.69
N PRO A 148 -3.45 -1.56 -13.65
CA PRO A 148 -3.54 -1.24 -15.07
C PRO A 148 -4.99 -0.91 -15.48
N PRO A 149 -5.19 -0.27 -16.66
CA PRO A 149 -6.53 -0.06 -17.21
C PRO A 149 -7.34 -1.36 -17.25
N GLY A 150 -8.54 -1.35 -16.65
CA GLY A 150 -9.37 -2.56 -16.52
C GLY A 150 -9.14 -3.36 -15.22
N TYR A 151 -8.24 -2.93 -14.33
CA TYR A 151 -8.18 -3.45 -12.95
C TYR A 151 -9.58 -3.42 -12.32
N CYS A 152 -9.97 -4.47 -11.62
CA CYS A 152 -11.26 -4.55 -10.93
C CYS A 152 -11.07 -5.17 -9.56
N VAL A 153 -11.57 -4.50 -8.53
CA VAL A 153 -11.40 -4.95 -7.14
C VAL A 153 -12.15 -6.24 -6.83
N GLU A 154 -13.23 -6.53 -7.57
CA GLU A 154 -14.11 -7.68 -7.35
C GLU A 154 -13.65 -8.95 -8.09
N TYR A 155 -12.67 -8.84 -8.99
CA TYR A 155 -12.19 -9.98 -9.76
C TYR A 155 -10.78 -10.39 -9.32
N ALA A 156 -10.61 -11.68 -9.01
CA ALA A 156 -9.28 -12.25 -8.87
C ALA A 156 -8.61 -12.31 -10.25
N HIS A 157 -7.48 -11.64 -10.41
CA HIS A 157 -6.76 -11.54 -11.69
C HIS A 157 -6.07 -12.83 -12.13
N ALA A 158 -5.89 -13.79 -11.22
CA ALA A 158 -5.40 -15.14 -11.49
C ALA A 158 -5.84 -16.06 -10.33
N SER A 159 -6.14 -17.32 -10.62
CA SER A 159 -6.21 -18.34 -9.59
C SER A 159 -4.81 -18.56 -8.97
N PRO A 160 -4.71 -19.04 -7.71
CA PRO A 160 -3.41 -19.36 -7.11
C PRO A 160 -2.53 -20.27 -7.98
N ASP A 161 -3.15 -21.15 -8.78
CA ASP A 161 -2.47 -22.07 -9.69
C ASP A 161 -1.92 -21.38 -10.96
N GLU A 162 -2.65 -20.40 -11.50
CA GLU A 162 -2.16 -19.57 -12.63
C GLU A 162 -1.04 -18.63 -12.19
N GLU A 163 -1.11 -18.12 -10.96
CA GLU A 163 -0.06 -17.28 -10.40
C GLU A 163 1.22 -18.09 -10.15
N ALA A 164 1.13 -19.36 -9.73
CA ALA A 164 2.28 -20.24 -9.53
C ALA A 164 3.16 -20.44 -10.79
N GLY A 165 2.59 -20.27 -11.99
CA GLY A 165 3.31 -20.39 -13.27
C GLY A 165 3.99 -19.10 -13.76
N LEU A 166 3.76 -17.96 -13.10
CA LEU A 166 4.39 -16.67 -13.45
C LEU A 166 5.74 -16.43 -12.74
N TRP A 167 6.22 -17.43 -11.99
CA TRP A 167 7.45 -17.40 -11.18
C TRP A 167 8.42 -18.52 -11.53
#